data_AF-A0A235HF36-F1
#
_entry.id   AF-A0A235HF36-F1
#
_cell.length_a   1.000
_cell.length_b   1.000
_cell.length_c   1.000
_cell.angle_alpha   90.00
_cell.angle_beta   90.00
_cell.angle_gamma   90.00
#
_symmetry.space_group_name_H-M   'P 1'
#
loop_
_entity.id
_entity.type
_entity.pdbx_description
1 polymer ?
#
loop_
_entity_poly.entity_id
_entity_poly.type
_entity_poly.pdbx_seq_one_letter_code
_entity_poly.pdbx_strand_id
1 'polypeptide(L)' 'FYILDRNKDLALTAGETHLPADAFASIAGNDGKIDTLEFLDVVDSAFKQADTNQDGLLDRQEFVALLTRIRNQ' A
#
# COMPACT_ATOMS: atom_id res chain seq x y z
N PHE A 1 -1.99 -1.68 -7.22
CA PHE A 1 -3.44 -1.79 -7.45
C PHE A 1 -3.81 -2.98 -8.34
N TYR A 2 -3.67 -2.91 -9.67
CA TYR A 2 -4.14 -3.96 -10.61
C TYR A 2 -3.61 -5.39 -10.43
N ILE A 3 -2.45 -5.56 -9.79
CA ILE A 3 -1.88 -6.89 -9.50
C ILE A 3 -2.54 -7.52 -8.26
N LEU A 4 -3.07 -6.70 -7.36
CA LEU A 4 -3.69 -7.10 -6.10
C LEU A 4 -5.21 -7.22 -6.24
N ASP A 5 -5.83 -6.35 -7.03
CA ASP A 5 -7.26 -6.36 -7.37
C ASP A 5 -7.58 -7.56 -8.29
N ARG A 6 -7.89 -8.70 -7.67
CA ARG A 6 -8.05 -9.98 -8.38
C ARG A 6 -9.42 -10.11 -9.00
N ASN A 7 -10.45 -9.62 -8.31
CA ASN A 7 -11.82 -9.68 -8.79
C ASN A 7 -12.15 -8.53 -9.78
N LYS A 8 -11.26 -7.53 -9.91
CA LYS A 8 -11.37 -6.37 -10.80
C LYS A 8 -12.56 -5.48 -10.48
N ASP A 9 -12.89 -5.35 -9.19
CA ASP A 9 -13.97 -4.49 -8.72
C ASP A 9 -13.52 -3.05 -8.41
N LEU A 10 -12.26 -2.73 -8.71
CA LEU A 10 -11.64 -1.43 -8.43
C LEU A 10 -11.60 -1.09 -6.93
N ALA A 11 -11.61 -2.12 -6.09
CA ALA A 11 -11.36 -2.01 -4.66
C ALA A 11 -10.43 -3.14 -4.21
N LEU A 12 -9.68 -2.90 -3.13
CA LEU A 12 -8.88 -3.93 -2.49
C LEU A 12 -9.50 -4.30 -1.16
N THR A 13 -9.85 -5.58 -1.02
CA THR A 13 -10.31 -6.13 0.26
C THR A 13 -9.15 -6.69 1.07
N ALA A 14 -9.39 -6.98 2.35
CA ALA A 14 -8.38 -7.60 3.23
C ALA A 14 -7.82 -8.92 2.67
N GLY A 15 -8.61 -9.67 1.87
CA GLY A 15 -8.18 -10.92 1.22
C GLY A 15 -7.35 -10.72 -0.07
N GLU A 16 -7.32 -9.49 -0.59
CA GLU A 16 -6.59 -9.11 -1.80
C GLU A 16 -5.29 -8.37 -1.50
N THR A 17 -5.11 -7.95 -0.25
CA THR A 17 -3.88 -7.35 0.25
C THR A 17 -3.11 -8.32 1.16
N HIS A 18 -1.83 -8.05 1.35
CA HIS A 18 -1.01 -8.70 2.38
C HIS A 18 -0.74 -7.75 3.55
N LEU A 19 -1.60 -6.74 3.72
CA LEU A 19 -1.43 -5.73 4.75
C LEU A 19 -1.81 -6.33 6.12
N PRO A 20 -1.13 -5.93 7.20
CA PRO A 20 -1.60 -6.17 8.56
C PRO A 20 -3.03 -5.62 8.74
N ALA A 21 -3.85 -6.30 9.55
CA ALA A 21 -5.26 -5.92 9.74
C ALA A 21 -5.42 -4.47 10.24
N ASP A 22 -4.55 -4.02 11.14
CA ASP A 22 -4.57 -2.65 11.68
C ASP A 22 -4.23 -1.60 10.61
N ALA A 23 -3.21 -1.88 9.79
CA ALA A 23 -2.84 -1.02 8.66
C ALA A 23 -3.96 -0.99 7.61
N PHE A 24 -4.56 -2.14 7.30
CA PHE A 24 -5.69 -2.21 6.37
C PHE A 24 -6.88 -1.39 6.89
N ALA A 25 -7.27 -1.57 8.15
CA ALA A 25 -8.39 -0.85 8.75
C ALA A 25 -8.14 0.67 8.84
N SER A 26 -6.90 1.08 9.07
CA SER A 26 -6.54 2.51 9.07
C SER A 26 -6.69 3.17 7.69
N ILE A 27 -6.63 2.40 6.60
CA ILE A 27 -6.70 2.90 5.23
C ILE A 27 -8.13 2.79 4.71
N ALA A 28 -8.73 1.59 4.84
CA ALA A 28 -10.10 1.31 4.40
C ALA A 28 -11.17 2.05 5.22
N GLY A 29 -10.83 2.49 6.43
CA GLY A 29 -11.78 3.20 7.28
C GLY A 29 -13.07 2.41 7.52
N ASN A 30 -14.21 3.01 7.19
CA ASN A 30 -15.53 2.51 7.57
C ASN A 30 -16.24 1.69 6.48
N ASP A 31 -15.75 1.68 5.25
CA ASP A 31 -16.35 0.90 4.15
C ASP A 31 -15.71 -0.51 4.00
N GLY A 32 -14.58 -0.73 4.67
CA GLY A 32 -13.88 -2.01 4.72
C GLY A 32 -13.18 -2.39 3.42
N LYS A 33 -12.96 -1.42 2.53
CA LYS A 33 -12.27 -1.60 1.26
C LYS A 33 -11.27 -0.47 1.05
N ILE A 34 -10.21 -0.71 0.28
CA ILE A 34 -9.27 0.33 -0.11
C ILE A 34 -9.56 0.65 -1.58
N ASP A 35 -10.07 1.84 -1.86
CA ASP A 35 -10.27 2.29 -3.24
C ASP A 35 -8.96 2.76 -3.90
N THR A 36 -9.02 3.14 -5.17
CA THR A 36 -7.84 3.59 -5.90
C THR A 36 -7.24 4.88 -5.34
N LEU A 37 -8.04 5.79 -4.80
CA LEU A 37 -7.57 7.05 -4.23
C LEU A 37 -6.90 6.81 -2.87
N GLU A 38 -7.52 6.01 -2.01
CA GLU A 38 -6.96 5.63 -0.71
C GLU A 38 -5.67 4.83 -0.87
N PHE A 39 -5.64 3.92 -1.85
CA PHE A 39 -4.41 3.21 -2.21
C PHE A 39 -3.34 4.18 -2.70
N LEU A 40 -3.70 5.16 -3.54
CA LEU A 40 -2.75 6.14 -4.06
C LEU A 40 -2.21 7.06 -2.97
N ASP A 41 -3.00 7.50 -2.01
CA ASP A 41 -2.54 8.37 -0.92
C ASP A 41 -1.54 7.65 -0.01
N VAL A 42 -1.83 6.39 0.33
CA VAL A 42 -0.93 5.56 1.16
C VAL A 42 0.33 5.22 0.39
N VAL A 43 0.19 4.80 -0.86
CA VAL A 43 1.34 4.47 -1.70
C VAL A 43 2.16 5.71 -1.96
N ASP A 44 1.60 6.86 -2.31
CA ASP A 44 2.36 8.08 -2.59
C ASP A 44 3.16 8.55 -1.37
N SER A 45 2.56 8.52 -0.17
CA SER A 45 3.27 8.87 1.06
C SER A 45 4.36 7.87 1.42
N ALA A 46 4.08 6.57 1.34
CA ALA A 46 5.06 5.53 1.62
C ALA A 46 6.16 5.47 0.56
N PHE A 47 5.79 5.65 -0.71
CA PHE A 47 6.66 5.70 -1.88
C PHE A 47 7.62 6.87 -1.75
N LYS A 48 7.15 8.09 -1.48
CA LYS A 48 8.03 9.25 -1.23
C LYS A 48 9.00 9.05 -0.07
N GLN A 49 8.63 8.27 0.93
CA GLN A 49 9.51 7.96 2.06
C GLN A 49 10.52 6.84 1.75
N ALA A 50 10.23 6.01 0.76
CA ALA A 50 11.05 4.86 0.39
C ALA A 50 11.93 5.11 -0.84
N ASP A 51 11.45 5.92 -1.78
CA ASP A 51 12.19 6.46 -2.93
C ASP A 51 13.19 7.51 -2.41
N THR A 52 14.28 6.99 -1.85
CA THR A 52 15.31 7.78 -1.20
C THR A 52 16.21 8.47 -2.21
N ASN A 53 16.33 7.90 -3.41
CA ASN A 53 17.10 8.47 -4.50
C ASN A 53 16.28 9.45 -5.37
N GLN A 54 14.96 9.52 -5.16
CA GLN A 54 14.00 10.39 -5.84
C GLN A 54 13.97 10.17 -7.36
N ASP A 55 14.18 8.94 -7.80
CA ASP A 55 14.17 8.58 -9.21
C ASP A 55 12.77 8.24 -9.74
N GLY A 56 11.76 8.24 -8.86
CA GLY A 56 10.37 7.94 -9.20
C GLY A 56 10.11 6.46 -9.41
N LEU A 57 11.04 5.58 -9.01
CA LEU A 57 10.92 4.13 -8.96
C LEU A 57 11.26 3.66 -7.54
N LEU A 58 10.82 2.45 -7.18
CA LEU A 58 11.34 1.77 -5.99
C LEU A 58 12.24 0.65 -6.45
N ASP A 59 13.53 0.78 -6.15
CA ASP A 59 14.43 -0.34 -6.32
C ASP A 59 14.18 -1.43 -5.24
N ARG A 60 14.86 -2.57 -5.38
CA ARG A 60 14.70 -3.68 -4.42
C ARG A 60 15.07 -3.31 -2.99
N GLN A 61 16.06 -2.44 -2.82
CA GLN A 61 16.54 -1.99 -1.51
C GLN A 61 15.52 -1.05 -0.87
N GLU A 62 14.99 -0.10 -1.64
CA GLU A 62 13.96 0.85 -1.23
C GLU A 62 12.65 0.13 -0.90
N PHE A 63 12.27 -0.89 -1.68
CA PHE A 63 11.12 -1.73 -1.40
C PHE A 63 11.26 -2.53 -0.09
N VAL A 64 12.45 -3.09 0.19
CA VAL A 64 12.71 -3.80 1.44
C VAL A 64 12.69 -2.84 2.64
N ALA A 65 13.22 -1.63 2.47
CA ALA A 65 13.17 -0.60 3.50
C ALA A 65 11.73 -0.16 3.81
N LEU A 66 10.88 -0.03 2.78
CA LEU A 66 9.44 0.25 2.91
C LEU A 66 8.72 -0.84 3.70
N LEU A 67 8.91 -2.11 3.33
CA LEU A 67 8.29 -3.24 4.02
C LEU A 67 8.75 -3.35 5.48
N THR A 68 10.03 -3.04 5.75
CA THR A 68 10.58 -3.08 7.11
C THR A 68 9.98 -1.98 7.98
N ARG A 69 9.73 -0.78 7.43
CA ARG A 69 9.06 0.31 8.15
C ARG A 69 7.62 -0.03 8.48
N ILE A 70 6.87 -0.54 7.52
CA ILE A 70 5.46 -0.94 7.72
C ILE A 70 5.33 -2.06 8.75
N ARG A 71 6.31 -2.97 8.83
CA ARG A 71 6.32 -4.08 9.80
C ARG A 71 6.68 -3.67 11.23
N ASN A 72 7.36 -2.54 11.42
CA ASN A 72 7.89 -2.10 12.72
C ASN A 72 7.10 -0.91 13.34
N GLN A 73 5.95 -0.55 12.79
CA GLN A 73 4.98 0.38 13.40
C GLN A 73 3.76 -0.38 13.89
#